data_AF-A0A1K1TA60-F1
#
_entry.id   AF-A0A1K1TA60-F1
#
_cell.length_a   1.000
_cell.length_b   1.000
_cell.length_c   1.000
_cell.angle_alpha   90.00
_cell.angle_beta   90.00
_cell.angle_gamma   90.00
#
_symmetry.space_group_name_H-M   'P 1'
#
loop_
_entity.id
_entity.type
_entity.pdbx_description
1 polymer ?
#
loop_
_entity_poly.entity_id
_entity_poly.type
_entity_poly.pdbx_seq_one_letter_code
_entity_poly.pdbx_strand_id
1 'polypeptide(L)'
;MNIYKVSILIFTLFLVGCVHVNEKKINTEPSSEKKETLFSAKGILLHKEKNVGLLLINNKTPKKNDYLLESATLVDKYSSDLIVIDLSKVNKQKLKPGQKIEIWFEELKESNPPKTTVKKYKTIS
;
A
#
# COMPACT_ATOMS: atom_id res chain seq x y z
N MET A 1 34.00 27.48 -30.55
CA MET A 1 32.74 28.05 -30.06
C MET A 1 31.85 26.89 -29.65
N ASN A 2 31.67 26.71 -28.35
CA ASN A 2 31.28 25.45 -27.72
C ASN A 2 29.76 25.20 -27.81
N ILE A 3 29.37 24.12 -28.49
CA ILE A 3 27.99 23.66 -28.73
C ILE A 3 27.19 23.47 -27.42
N TYR A 4 27.88 23.23 -26.30
CA TYR A 4 27.27 23.04 -24.98
C TYR A 4 26.61 24.32 -24.41
N LYS A 5 26.95 25.52 -24.90
CA LYS A 5 26.36 26.77 -24.40
C LYS A 5 24.98 27.08 -25.00
N VAL A 6 24.66 26.55 -26.19
CA VAL A 6 23.36 26.78 -26.84
C VAL A 6 22.28 25.87 -26.25
N SER A 7 22.66 24.68 -25.78
CA SER A 7 21.70 23.71 -25.23
C SER A 7 21.19 24.08 -23.83
N ILE A 8 21.92 24.89 -23.06
CA ILE A 8 21.51 25.32 -21.71
C ILE A 8 20.50 26.47 -21.75
N LEU A 9 20.52 27.31 -22.79
CA LEU A 9 19.65 28.48 -22.89
C LEU A 9 18.19 28.13 -23.25
N ILE A 10 17.96 26.96 -23.86
CA ILE A 10 16.62 26.50 -24.26
C ILE A 10 15.88 25.83 -23.08
N PHE A 11 16.60 25.31 -22.08
CA PHE A 11 15.99 24.61 -20.95
C PHE A 11 15.40 25.55 -19.89
N THR A 12 15.74 26.83 -19.89
CA THR A 12 15.27 27.81 -18.89
C THR A 12 13.89 28.42 -19.18
N LEU A 13 13.27 28.11 -20.32
CA LEU A 13 11.95 28.66 -20.70
C LEU A 13 10.75 27.81 -20.24
N PHE A 14 10.97 26.62 -19.69
CA PHE A 14 9.89 25.72 -19.26
C PHE A 14 9.50 25.81 -17.77
N LEU A 15 10.14 26.70 -16.98
CA LEU A 15 9.88 26.82 -15.53
C LEU A 15 8.98 28.01 -15.13
N VAL A 16 8.39 28.73 -16.09
CA VAL A 16 7.44 29.82 -15.81
C VAL A 16 6.03 29.39 -16.23
N GLY A 17 5.44 28.48 -15.45
CA GLY A 17 4.09 27.99 -15.68
C GLY A 17 3.48 27.45 -14.41
N CYS A 18 2.52 28.20 -13.85
CA CYS A 18 1.67 27.91 -12.69
C CYS A 18 2.22 28.30 -11.30
N VAL A 19 2.37 29.61 -11.07
CA VAL A 19 2.01 30.20 -9.78
C VAL A 19 0.66 30.91 -9.95
N HIS A 20 -0.41 30.21 -9.58
CA HIS A 20 -1.68 30.84 -9.18
C HIS A 20 -1.94 30.38 -7.74
N VAL A 21 -1.24 31.01 -6.79
CA VAL A 21 -1.59 30.91 -5.38
C VAL A 21 -2.68 31.95 -5.14
N ASN A 22 -3.92 31.48 -5.04
CA ASN A 22 -4.99 32.24 -4.43
C ASN A 22 -4.63 32.43 -2.95
N GLU A 23 -4.31 33.67 -2.59
CA GLU A 23 -4.12 34.11 -1.20
C GLU A 23 -5.46 34.00 -0.47
N LYS A 24 -5.67 32.91 0.28
CA LYS A 24 -6.70 32.86 1.32
C LYS A 24 -5.99 32.94 2.67
N LYS A 25 -5.94 34.15 3.22
CA LYS A 25 -5.58 34.38 4.63
C LYS A 25 -6.44 33.48 5.51
N ILE A 26 -5.81 32.52 6.18
CA ILE A 26 -6.37 31.82 7.32
C ILE A 26 -5.33 31.88 8.42
N ASN A 27 -5.56 32.77 9.38
CA ASN A 27 -4.90 32.75 10.67
C ASN A 27 -5.41 31.51 11.42
N THR A 28 -4.62 30.45 11.52
CA THR A 28 -4.85 29.39 12.50
C THR A 28 -3.50 28.77 12.86
N GLU A 29 -3.23 28.72 14.14
CA GLU A 29 -2.03 28.23 14.80
C GLU A 29 -1.56 26.87 14.26
N PRO A 30 -0.25 26.58 14.18
CA PRO A 30 0.21 25.26 13.79
C PRO A 30 0.07 24.31 15.00
N SER A 31 -1.14 23.80 15.25
CA SER A 31 -1.26 22.53 15.95
C SER A 31 -0.69 21.47 15.00
N SER A 32 0.50 20.98 15.31
CA SER A 32 1.21 19.95 14.55
C SER A 32 0.54 18.59 14.73
N GLU A 33 -0.70 18.46 14.26
CA GLU A 33 -1.31 17.16 14.01
C GLU A 33 -0.58 16.54 12.82
N LYS A 34 0.40 15.68 13.13
CA LYS A 34 1.07 14.82 12.17
C LYS A 34 0.02 13.94 11.51
N LYS A 35 -0.48 14.36 10.33
CA LYS A 35 -1.38 13.52 9.51
C LYS A 35 -0.65 12.21 9.18
N GLU A 36 -1.03 11.13 9.84
CA GLU A 36 -0.57 9.78 9.49
C GLU A 36 -0.98 9.51 8.04
N THR A 37 0.00 9.43 7.13
CA THR A 37 -0.27 9.08 5.73
C THR A 37 -0.45 7.57 5.68
N LEU A 38 -1.65 7.11 5.32
CA LEU A 38 -1.96 5.69 5.16
C LEU A 38 -1.88 5.30 3.68
N PHE A 39 -1.16 4.22 3.41
CA PHE A 39 -1.19 3.51 2.14
C PHE A 39 -2.33 2.50 2.13
N SER A 40 -2.76 2.04 0.95
CA SER A 40 -3.70 0.93 0.83
C SER A 40 -3.23 -0.15 -0.14
N ALA A 41 -3.67 -1.39 0.12
CA ALA A 41 -3.47 -2.53 -0.78
C ALA A 41 -4.76 -3.34 -0.89
N LYS A 42 -5.09 -3.77 -2.11
CA LYS A 42 -6.23 -4.64 -2.41
C LYS A 42 -5.75 -6.04 -2.74
N GLY A 43 -6.45 -7.04 -2.22
CA GLY A 43 -6.09 -8.42 -2.47
C GLY A 43 -7.12 -9.41 -1.98
N ILE A 44 -6.85 -10.71 -2.19
CA ILE A 44 -7.62 -11.82 -1.67
C ILE A 44 -6.95 -12.32 -0.40
N LEU A 45 -7.68 -12.41 0.70
CA LEU A 45 -7.18 -13.03 1.93
C LEU A 45 -7.06 -14.55 1.69
N LEU A 46 -5.85 -15.06 1.51
CA LEU A 46 -5.62 -16.49 1.27
C LEU A 46 -5.73 -17.31 2.54
N HIS A 47 -5.18 -16.78 3.63
CA HIS A 47 -5.06 -17.49 4.89
C HIS A 47 -5.18 -16.53 6.07
N LYS A 48 -5.63 -17.05 7.22
CA LYS A 48 -5.78 -16.27 8.46
C LYS A 48 -5.55 -17.14 9.69
N GLU A 49 -4.41 -16.94 10.36
CA GLU A 49 -4.06 -17.53 11.65
C GLU A 49 -4.05 -16.46 12.74
N LYS A 50 -4.92 -16.56 13.76
CA LYS A 50 -5.00 -15.64 14.93
C LYS A 50 -4.82 -14.14 14.60
N ASN A 51 -3.59 -13.65 14.50
CA ASN A 51 -3.21 -12.26 14.19
C ASN A 51 -2.50 -12.08 12.85
N VAL A 52 -2.19 -13.14 12.11
CA VAL A 52 -1.47 -13.10 10.84
C VAL A 52 -2.43 -13.48 9.71
N GLY A 53 -2.37 -12.73 8.62
CA GLY A 53 -3.03 -13.06 7.37
C GLY A 53 -2.05 -13.08 6.21
N LEU A 54 -2.39 -13.82 5.17
CA LEU A 54 -1.68 -13.80 3.89
C LEU A 54 -2.58 -13.14 2.85
N LEU A 55 -2.17 -11.98 2.34
CA LEU A 55 -2.90 -11.19 1.36
C LEU A 55 -2.28 -11.38 -0.01
N LEU A 56 -3.03 -11.97 -0.94
CA LEU A 56 -2.62 -12.12 -2.34
C LEU A 56 -3.02 -10.88 -3.14
N ILE A 57 -2.02 -10.22 -3.73
CA ILE A 57 -2.17 -8.94 -4.44
C ILE A 57 -2.03 -9.14 -5.97
N ASN A 58 -1.81 -8.04 -6.71
CA ASN A 58 -1.55 -8.03 -8.16
C ASN A 58 -2.62 -8.73 -9.02
N ASN A 59 -3.88 -8.71 -8.55
CA ASN A 59 -5.02 -9.37 -9.20
C ASN A 59 -4.79 -10.88 -9.45
N LYS A 60 -3.90 -11.53 -8.69
CA LYS A 60 -3.75 -12.97 -8.71
C LYS A 60 -4.98 -13.63 -8.08
N THR A 61 -5.36 -14.78 -8.63
CA THR A 61 -6.49 -15.58 -8.14
C THR A 61 -5.96 -16.93 -7.67
N PRO A 62 -6.25 -17.36 -6.44
CA PRO A 62 -5.84 -18.67 -5.96
C PRO A 62 -6.66 -19.78 -6.63
N LYS A 63 -6.07 -20.95 -6.77
CA LYS A 63 -6.81 -22.17 -7.14
C LYS A 63 -7.58 -22.68 -5.93
N LYS A 64 -8.66 -23.43 -6.15
CA LYS A 64 -9.50 -24.00 -5.08
C LYS A 64 -8.68 -24.80 -4.05
N ASN A 65 -7.70 -25.57 -4.51
CA ASN A 65 -6.86 -26.40 -3.63
C ASN A 65 -5.85 -25.59 -2.82
N ASP A 66 -5.63 -24.31 -3.16
CA ASP A 66 -4.64 -23.48 -2.46
C ASP A 66 -5.09 -23.15 -1.04
N TYR A 67 -6.40 -23.11 -0.79
CA TYR A 67 -6.96 -22.92 0.56
C TYR A 67 -6.72 -24.11 1.50
N LEU A 68 -6.21 -25.24 0.98
CA LEU A 68 -5.85 -26.42 1.77
C LEU A 68 -4.35 -26.47 2.07
N LEU A 69 -3.56 -25.56 1.50
CA LEU A 69 -2.11 -25.55 1.67
C LEU A 69 -1.73 -24.87 2.98
N GLU A 70 -0.65 -25.37 3.58
CA GLU A 70 -0.04 -24.74 4.75
C GLU A 70 0.54 -23.36 4.43
N SER A 71 0.63 -22.51 5.44
CA SER A 71 1.16 -21.14 5.33
C SER A 71 2.51 -21.06 4.61
N ALA A 72 3.44 -21.97 4.94
CA ALA A 72 4.77 -21.99 4.33
C ALA A 72 4.69 -22.26 2.81
N THR A 73 3.88 -23.23 2.39
CA THR A 73 3.71 -23.56 0.97
C THR A 73 3.02 -22.43 0.20
N LEU A 74 2.08 -21.73 0.83
CA LEU A 74 1.46 -20.54 0.24
C LEU A 74 2.45 -19.40 0.05
N VAL A 75 3.34 -19.19 1.02
CA VAL A 75 4.40 -18.18 0.95
C VAL A 75 5.37 -18.50 -0.19
N ASP A 76 5.82 -19.74 -0.32
CA ASP A 76 6.74 -20.14 -1.39
C ASP A 76 6.09 -20.00 -2.77
N LYS A 77 4.82 -20.39 -2.89
CA LYS A 77 4.08 -20.36 -4.16
C LYS A 77 3.77 -18.95 -4.65
N TYR A 78 3.52 -18.01 -3.74
CA TYR A 78 3.06 -16.66 -4.05
C TYR A 78 4.06 -15.57 -3.63
N SER A 79 5.33 -15.91 -3.40
CA SER A 79 6.31 -15.03 -2.76
C SER A 79 6.34 -13.58 -3.29
N SER A 80 6.22 -13.41 -4.60
CA SER A 80 6.24 -12.10 -5.28
C SER A 80 4.90 -11.36 -5.29
N ASP A 81 3.80 -12.04 -4.98
CA ASP A 81 2.43 -11.52 -5.04
C ASP A 81 1.75 -11.55 -3.65
N LEU A 82 2.52 -11.67 -2.57
CA LEU A 82 2.00 -11.81 -1.21
C LEU A 82 2.42 -10.66 -0.32
N ILE A 83 1.51 -10.22 0.54
CA ILE A 83 1.82 -9.39 1.70
C ILE A 83 1.42 -10.18 2.95
N VAL A 84 2.32 -10.31 3.91
CA VAL A 84 1.97 -10.82 5.25
C VAL A 84 1.39 -9.67 6.08
N ILE A 85 0.17 -9.84 6.54
CA ILE A 85 -0.58 -8.77 7.23
C ILE A 85 -0.75 -9.12 8.71
N ASP A 86 -0.33 -8.21 9.58
CA ASP A 86 -0.61 -8.28 11.02
C ASP A 86 -1.96 -7.60 11.31
N LEU A 87 -2.89 -8.41 11.79
CA LEU A 87 -4.27 -8.11 12.14
C LEU A 87 -4.45 -7.85 13.65
N SER A 88 -3.37 -7.68 14.41
CA SER A 88 -3.41 -7.43 15.85
C SER A 88 -4.19 -6.17 16.23
N LYS A 89 -4.20 -5.14 15.37
CA LYS A 89 -4.83 -3.83 15.62
C LYS A 89 -6.25 -3.68 15.08
N VAL A 90 -6.84 -4.74 14.50
CA VAL A 90 -8.19 -4.68 13.91
C VAL A 90 -9.10 -5.81 14.38
N ASN A 91 -10.41 -5.57 14.37
CA ASN A 91 -11.38 -6.63 14.61
C ASN A 91 -11.46 -7.58 13.41
N LYS A 92 -10.84 -8.76 13.52
CA LYS A 92 -10.76 -9.78 12.46
C LYS A 92 -11.85 -10.85 12.49
N GLN A 93 -12.89 -10.73 13.33
CA GLN A 93 -13.95 -11.74 13.44
C GLN A 93 -14.71 -11.97 12.12
N LYS A 94 -14.83 -10.93 11.30
CA LYS A 94 -15.54 -10.97 10.01
C LYS A 94 -14.64 -11.34 8.83
N LEU A 95 -13.32 -11.41 9.03
CA LEU A 95 -12.35 -11.77 8.00
C LEU A 95 -12.31 -13.28 7.81
N LYS A 96 -12.52 -13.73 6.57
CA LYS A 96 -12.50 -15.14 6.17
C LYS A 96 -11.60 -15.31 4.94
N PRO A 97 -10.85 -16.43 4.86
CA PRO A 97 -10.17 -16.80 3.62
C PRO A 97 -11.11 -16.75 2.40
N GLY A 98 -10.57 -16.31 1.26
CA GLY A 98 -11.29 -16.13 0.00
C GLY A 98 -11.92 -14.75 -0.20
N GLN A 99 -12.02 -13.92 0.84
CA GLN A 99 -12.56 -12.57 0.70
C GLN A 99 -11.60 -11.64 -0.05
N LYS A 100 -12.14 -10.83 -0.96
CA LYS A 100 -11.44 -9.66 -1.47
C LYS A 100 -11.52 -8.55 -0.43
N ILE A 101 -10.38 -8.00 -0.04
CA ILE A 101 -10.27 -6.95 0.96
C ILE A 101 -9.36 -5.82 0.48
N GLU A 102 -9.63 -4.61 0.98
CA GLU A 102 -8.68 -3.49 0.98
C GLU A 102 -8.19 -3.29 2.40
N ILE A 103 -6.88 -3.19 2.58
CA ILE A 103 -6.23 -2.87 3.85
C ILE A 103 -5.61 -1.48 3.78
N TRP A 104 -5.58 -0.77 4.90
CA TRP A 104 -4.82 0.45 5.09
C TRP A 104 -3.73 0.26 6.13
N PHE A 105 -2.54 0.79 5.86
CA PHE A 105 -1.35 0.63 6.69
C PHE A 105 -0.40 1.82 6.54
N GLU A 106 0.52 1.99 7.48
CA GLU A 106 1.48 3.11 7.48
C GLU A 106 2.76 2.80 6.71
N GLU A 107 3.22 1.55 6.80
CA GLU A 107 4.53 1.15 6.28
C GLU A 107 4.49 -0.31 5.83
N LEU A 108 5.23 -0.60 4.76
CA LEU A 108 5.52 -1.95 4.29
C LEU A 108 6.98 -2.28 4.65
N LYS A 109 7.19 -3.26 5.53
CA LYS A 109 8.53 -3.68 5.97
C LYS A 109 9.27 -4.40 4.84
N GLU A 110 10.50 -3.98 4.60
CA GLU A 110 11.43 -4.62 3.66
C GLU A 110 11.76 -6.05 4.11
N SER A 111 11.07 -7.01 3.50
CA SER A 111 11.16 -8.44 3.79
C SER A 111 10.58 -9.22 2.61
N ASN A 112 10.78 -10.54 2.59
CA ASN A 112 10.27 -11.39 1.52
C ASN A 112 9.47 -12.58 2.09
N PRO A 113 8.14 -12.62 1.96
CA PRO A 113 7.28 -11.56 1.43
C PRO A 113 7.25 -10.32 2.33
N PRO A 114 6.89 -9.14 1.79
CA PRO A 114 6.76 -7.92 2.56
C PRO A 114 5.71 -8.04 3.67
N LYS A 115 5.91 -7.33 4.78
CA LYS A 115 5.05 -7.40 5.96
C LYS A 115 4.50 -6.04 6.36
N THR A 116 3.26 -5.99 6.86
CA THR A 116 2.69 -4.74 7.38
C THR A 116 1.71 -4.98 8.54
N THR A 117 1.47 -3.96 9.36
CA THR A 117 0.40 -3.96 10.37
C THR A 117 -0.81 -3.20 9.85
N VAL A 118 -1.95 -3.87 9.82
CA VAL A 118 -3.20 -3.31 9.31
C VAL A 118 -3.78 -2.34 10.34
N LYS A 119 -4.06 -1.11 9.89
CA LYS A 119 -4.76 -0.08 10.69
C LYS A 119 -6.26 -0.14 10.49
N LYS A 120 -6.71 -0.47 9.28
CA LYS A 120 -8.12 -0.59 8.90
C LYS A 120 -8.24 -1.56 7.73
N TYR A 121 -9.39 -2.23 7.61
CA TYR A 121 -9.73 -2.99 6.41
C TYR A 121 -11.18 -2.77 5.98
N LYS A 122 -11.47 -3.11 4.73
CA LYS A 122 -12.81 -3.17 4.16
C LYS A 122 -12.93 -4.42 3.28
N THR A 123 -13.99 -5.19 3.46
CA THR A 123 -14.35 -6.27 2.52
C THR A 123 -14.96 -5.63 1.26
N ILE A 124 -14.48 -6.06 0.10
CA ILE A 124 -14.97 -5.62 -1.21
C ILE A 124 -15.91 -6.71 -1.70
N SER A 125 -17.19 -6.36 -1.84
CA SER A 125 -18.23 -7.19 -2.45
C SER A 125 -18.00 -7.38 -3.95
#